data_AF-A0A7L7YZM5-F1
#
_entry.id   AF-A0A7L7YZM5-F1
#
_cell.length_a   1.000
_cell.length_b   1.000
_cell.length_c   1.000
_cell.angle_alpha   90.00
_cell.angle_beta   90.00
_cell.angle_gamma   90.00
#
_symmetry.space_group_name_H-M   'P 1'
#
loop_
_entity.id
_entity.type
_entity.pdbx_description
1 polymer ?
#
loop_
_entity_poly.entity_id
_entity_poly.type
_entity_poly.pdbx_seq_one_letter_code
_entity_poly.pdbx_strand_id
1 'polypeptide(L)'
;MSRVTALTRARLDTGPLTDRIRRPDLRAFRREFRRAHPEAEGIGVKARTFLMRFLLWDSVIALALFAGIIAETLQEGAPDAGEQVLFQALMAAIFAILLVVSGSWVIRSRGRRGGYRAHLRLVRFAAANGMEYLPGPMSDGRFGSARRFFDLTRVMRPTLAPGIEFGNHEIVTAGRREGAPRFGGYAMIRLAHEMPHIRVIARRGVVRRALTMMSRPDREQRLSLEGDFDRHYALHCPAGSERDALHLFTPDILALLIDRVRGLDVEVVGDRLLLTSFDDVVTCDPERWRDVIEATTALVAKVERWERWRADPLERADEPSALDAALEAMGLPDSGRASRPRGARRLRMTPTLGGVIAVGVPLLLSVVGIVAVLVLD
;
A
#
# COMPACT_ATOMS: atom_id res chain seq x y z
N MET A 1 13.42 -27.07 8.40
CA MET A 1 13.77 -25.77 9.02
C MET A 1 13.39 -25.82 10.49
N SER A 2 14.40 -25.81 11.36
CA SER A 2 14.28 -25.90 12.82
C SER A 2 13.36 -24.82 13.40
N ARG A 3 12.47 -25.23 14.32
CA ARG A 3 11.52 -24.45 15.13
C ARG A 3 11.73 -22.93 15.03
N VAL A 4 11.00 -22.31 14.09
CA VAL A 4 10.73 -20.86 14.14
C VAL A 4 10.08 -20.63 15.49
N THR A 5 10.84 -20.10 16.45
CA THR A 5 10.30 -19.64 17.73
C THR A 5 9.56 -18.35 17.40
N ALA A 6 8.37 -18.52 16.82
CA ALA A 6 7.68 -17.49 16.09
C ALA A 6 7.37 -16.32 17.01
N LEU A 7 7.65 -15.13 16.49
CA LEU A 7 7.16 -13.86 17.00
C LEU A 7 5.63 -13.98 17.04
N THR A 8 5.08 -14.32 18.19
CA THR A 8 3.65 -14.58 18.40
C THR A 8 3.05 -13.44 19.20
N ARG A 9 1.74 -13.24 19.07
CA ARG A 9 1.02 -12.20 19.83
C ARG A 9 1.35 -12.19 21.33
N ALA A 10 1.50 -13.38 21.93
CA ALA A 10 1.79 -13.54 23.36
C ALA A 10 3.25 -13.26 23.76
N ARG A 11 4.21 -13.37 22.83
CA ARG A 11 5.64 -13.15 23.08
C ARG A 11 6.14 -11.78 22.62
N LEU A 12 5.25 -10.97 22.06
CA LEU A 12 5.59 -9.65 21.56
C LEU A 12 5.72 -8.64 22.71
N ASP A 13 6.93 -8.17 22.96
CA ASP A 13 7.17 -7.08 23.90
C ASP A 13 6.82 -5.73 23.25
N THR A 14 5.72 -5.14 23.68
CA THR A 14 5.23 -3.85 23.18
C THR A 14 5.55 -2.68 24.11
N GLY A 15 6.16 -2.92 25.28
CA GLY A 15 6.55 -1.88 26.24
C GLY A 15 7.38 -0.75 25.63
N PRO A 16 8.42 -1.06 24.82
CA PRO A 16 9.24 -0.03 24.18
C PRO A 16 8.47 0.97 23.30
N LEU A 17 7.27 0.61 22.80
CA LEU A 17 6.43 1.49 21.98
C LEU A 17 5.74 2.57 22.79
N THR A 18 5.53 2.37 24.09
CA THR A 18 4.78 3.29 24.97
C THR A 18 5.66 3.88 26.07
N ASP A 19 6.80 3.25 26.37
CA ASP A 19 7.73 3.66 27.41
C ASP A 19 8.10 5.14 27.38
N ARG A 20 8.38 5.66 28.59
CA ARG A 20 8.81 7.04 28.78
C ARG A 20 10.24 7.20 28.27
N ILE A 21 10.41 8.08 27.29
CA ILE A 21 11.73 8.45 26.76
C ILE A 21 12.27 9.66 27.51
N ARG A 22 13.48 9.52 28.06
CA ARG A 22 14.23 10.61 28.68
C ARG A 22 14.76 11.56 27.61
N ARG A 23 14.79 12.86 27.90
CA ARG A 23 15.27 13.89 26.97
C ARG A 23 16.73 13.69 26.52
N PRO A 24 17.67 13.32 27.41
CA PRO A 24 19.06 13.06 27.01
C PRO A 24 19.20 11.92 25.98
N ASP A 25 18.53 10.79 26.21
CA ASP A 25 18.53 9.63 25.30
C ASP A 25 18.04 10.03 23.91
N LEU A 26 16.95 10.81 23.84
CA LEU A 26 16.40 11.27 22.57
C LEU A 26 17.36 12.20 21.82
N ARG A 27 18.09 13.06 22.54
CA ARG A 27 19.09 13.97 21.93
C ARG A 27 20.30 13.18 21.41
N ALA A 28 20.78 12.20 22.17
CA ALA A 28 21.86 11.31 21.76
C ALA A 28 21.47 10.52 20.50
N PHE A 29 20.30 9.86 20.55
CA PHE A 29 19.73 9.13 19.43
C PHE A 29 19.58 10.01 18.20
N ARG A 30 19.03 11.22 18.32
CA ARG A 30 18.88 12.15 17.18
C ARG A 30 20.22 12.48 16.50
N ARG A 31 21.31 12.58 17.27
CA ARG A 31 22.65 12.86 16.70
C ARG A 31 23.18 11.66 15.95
N GLU A 32 23.04 10.47 16.51
CA GLU A 32 23.49 9.21 15.91
C GLU A 32 22.64 8.84 14.67
N PHE A 33 21.32 8.86 14.80
CA PHE A 33 20.37 8.56 13.74
C PHE A 33 20.60 9.41 12.49
N ARG A 34 20.90 10.71 12.67
CA ARG A 34 21.24 11.60 11.55
C ARG A 34 22.52 11.25 10.82
N ARG A 35 23.50 10.70 11.55
CA ARG A 35 24.77 10.28 10.96
C ARG A 35 24.61 8.94 10.25
N ALA A 36 23.83 8.02 10.84
CA ALA A 36 23.60 6.69 10.31
C ALA A 36 22.63 6.66 9.12
N HIS A 37 21.63 7.55 9.10
CA HIS A 37 20.54 7.56 8.13
C HIS A 37 20.33 8.96 7.51
N PRO A 38 21.31 9.50 6.76
CA PRO A 38 21.14 10.79 6.08
C PRO A 38 19.98 10.80 5.07
N GLU A 39 19.63 9.65 4.49
CA GLU A 39 18.52 9.46 3.56
C GLU A 39 17.16 9.83 4.17
N ALA A 40 16.97 9.56 5.48
CA ALA A 40 15.75 9.89 6.21
C ALA A 40 15.50 11.41 6.32
N GLU A 41 16.54 12.24 6.12
CA GLU A 41 16.51 13.70 6.19
C GLU A 41 16.86 14.40 4.87
N GLY A 42 16.93 13.64 3.77
CA GLY A 42 17.39 14.11 2.48
C GLY A 42 16.64 15.34 1.96
N ILE A 43 17.32 16.11 1.10
CA ILE A 43 16.81 17.35 0.49
C ILE A 43 15.45 17.12 -0.17
N GLY A 44 15.25 15.97 -0.85
CA GLY A 44 13.98 15.61 -1.47
C GLY A 44 12.81 15.50 -0.49
N VAL A 45 13.03 14.92 0.70
CA VAL A 45 12.01 14.78 1.75
C VAL A 45 11.60 16.16 2.27
N LYS A 46 12.58 17.05 2.50
CA LYS A 46 12.33 18.43 2.95
C LYS A 46 11.62 19.26 1.89
N ALA A 47 12.11 19.24 0.64
CA ALA A 47 11.52 19.95 -0.48
C ALA A 47 10.06 19.54 -0.72
N ARG A 48 9.78 18.22 -0.71
CA ARG A 48 8.42 17.71 -0.84
C ARG A 48 7.51 18.13 0.31
N THR A 49 8.02 18.18 1.53
CA THR A 49 7.25 18.65 2.70
C THR A 49 6.90 20.12 2.58
N PHE A 50 7.87 20.91 2.14
CA PHE A 50 7.69 22.33 1.89
C PHE A 50 6.63 22.55 0.80
N LEU A 51 6.77 21.89 -0.35
CA LEU A 51 5.83 21.95 -1.47
C LEU A 51 4.41 21.61 -1.03
N MET A 52 4.21 20.50 -0.32
CA MET A 52 2.86 20.09 0.10
C MET A 52 2.24 21.03 1.14
N ARG A 53 3.04 21.66 2.00
CA ARG A 53 2.55 22.70 2.92
C ARG A 53 2.22 23.99 2.19
N PHE A 54 3.03 24.34 1.19
CA PHE A 54 2.76 25.48 0.32
C PHE A 54 1.43 25.30 -0.41
N LEU A 55 1.24 24.17 -1.11
CA LEU A 55 -0.01 23.84 -1.81
C LEU A 55 -1.24 23.83 -0.88
N LEU A 56 -1.09 23.36 0.35
CA LEU A 56 -2.15 23.39 1.36
C LEU A 56 -2.60 24.83 1.65
N TRP A 57 -1.65 25.73 1.93
CA TRP A 57 -1.96 27.13 2.24
C TRP A 57 -2.44 27.91 1.01
N ASP A 58 -1.81 27.68 -0.14
CA ASP A 58 -2.23 28.24 -1.42
C ASP A 58 -3.70 27.90 -1.74
N SER A 59 -4.10 26.65 -1.54
CA SER A 59 -5.49 26.22 -1.73
C SER A 59 -6.47 26.92 -0.78
N VAL A 60 -6.09 27.12 0.49
CA VAL A 60 -6.93 27.85 1.46
C VAL A 60 -7.13 29.30 1.01
N ILE A 61 -6.05 29.96 0.60
CA ILE A 61 -6.08 31.36 0.16
C ILE A 61 -6.90 31.49 -1.12
N ALA A 62 -6.66 30.64 -2.13
CA ALA A 62 -7.39 30.65 -3.38
C ALA A 62 -8.90 30.45 -3.17
N LEU A 63 -9.31 29.51 -2.32
CA LEU A 63 -10.72 29.30 -1.99
C LEU A 63 -11.37 30.52 -1.34
N ALA A 64 -10.66 31.21 -0.46
CA ALA A 64 -11.14 32.44 0.15
C ALA A 64 -11.31 33.57 -0.88
N LEU A 65 -10.36 33.70 -1.82
CA LEU A 65 -10.44 34.67 -2.92
C LEU A 65 -11.60 34.36 -3.87
N PHE A 66 -11.76 33.10 -4.29
CA PHE A 66 -12.89 32.69 -5.14
C PHE A 66 -14.24 32.92 -4.45
N ALA A 67 -14.34 32.69 -3.15
CA ALA A 67 -15.56 33.00 -2.40
C ALA A 67 -15.89 34.51 -2.43
N GLY A 68 -14.87 35.37 -2.33
CA GLY A 68 -15.03 36.82 -2.47
C GLY A 68 -15.48 37.22 -3.88
N ILE A 69 -14.81 36.71 -4.91
CA ILE A 69 -15.13 36.99 -6.33
C ILE A 69 -16.56 36.54 -6.67
N ILE A 70 -16.96 35.33 -6.25
CA ILE A 70 -18.33 34.82 -6.48
C ILE A 70 -19.36 35.72 -5.78
N ALA A 71 -19.06 36.19 -4.56
CA ALA A 71 -19.96 37.08 -3.84
C ALA A 71 -20.14 38.43 -4.56
N GLU A 72 -19.05 38.98 -5.12
CA GLU A 72 -19.08 40.21 -5.92
C GLU A 72 -19.88 40.02 -7.22
N THR A 73 -19.63 38.96 -7.98
CA THR A 73 -20.38 38.65 -9.22
C THR A 73 -21.88 38.48 -8.96
N LEU A 74 -22.26 37.87 -7.84
CA LEU A 74 -23.67 37.75 -7.45
C LEU A 74 -24.30 39.09 -7.04
N GLN A 75 -23.51 40.02 -6.50
CA GLN A 75 -23.96 41.37 -6.12
C GLN A 75 -24.13 42.29 -7.34
N GLU A 76 -23.26 42.17 -8.34
CA GLU A 76 -23.33 42.95 -9.58
C GLU A 76 -24.59 42.66 -10.39
N GLY A 77 -25.11 41.42 -10.34
CA GLY A 77 -26.39 41.05 -10.95
C GLY A 77 -26.41 41.14 -12.48
N ALA A 78 -25.26 40.97 -13.13
CA ALA A 78 -25.12 40.99 -14.58
C ALA A 78 -25.95 39.86 -15.25
N PRO A 79 -26.43 40.04 -16.50
CA PRO A 79 -27.28 39.06 -17.18
C PRO A 79 -26.59 37.71 -17.42
N ASP A 80 -25.27 37.67 -17.45
CA ASP A 80 -24.41 36.50 -17.60
C ASP A 80 -23.82 35.97 -16.28
N ALA A 81 -24.19 36.56 -15.13
CA ALA A 81 -23.64 36.22 -13.81
C ALA A 81 -23.76 34.72 -13.48
N GLY A 82 -24.81 34.05 -13.97
CA GLY A 82 -24.98 32.60 -13.76
C GLY A 82 -23.88 31.75 -14.42
N GLU A 83 -23.46 32.09 -15.64
CA GLU A 83 -22.40 31.38 -16.37
C GLU A 83 -21.03 31.68 -15.75
N GLN A 84 -20.80 32.94 -15.37
CA GLN A 84 -19.57 33.38 -14.73
C GLN A 84 -19.37 32.71 -13.36
N VAL A 85 -20.42 32.65 -12.53
CA VAL A 85 -20.39 31.96 -11.23
C VAL A 85 -20.14 30.46 -11.41
N LEU A 86 -20.73 29.82 -12.42
CA LEU A 86 -20.46 28.42 -12.71
C LEU A 86 -18.98 28.18 -13.03
N PHE A 87 -18.38 29.00 -13.88
CA PHE A 87 -16.96 28.91 -14.21
C PHE A 87 -16.07 29.13 -12.98
N GLN A 88 -16.34 30.17 -12.19
CA GLN A 88 -15.63 30.46 -10.93
C GLN A 88 -15.75 29.29 -9.95
N ALA A 89 -16.93 28.70 -9.80
CA ALA A 89 -17.16 27.55 -8.94
C ALA A 89 -16.40 26.30 -9.41
N LEU A 90 -16.32 26.06 -10.72
CA LEU A 90 -15.51 24.98 -11.29
C LEU A 90 -14.01 25.18 -11.00
N MET A 91 -13.49 26.40 -11.09
CA MET A 91 -12.11 26.71 -10.74
C MET A 91 -11.87 26.55 -9.23
N ALA A 92 -12.78 27.03 -8.38
CA ALA A 92 -12.72 26.85 -6.93
C ALA A 92 -12.73 25.36 -6.54
N ALA A 93 -13.50 24.52 -7.24
CA ALA A 93 -13.55 23.08 -7.00
C ALA A 93 -12.18 22.40 -7.17
N ILE A 94 -11.33 22.90 -8.08
CA ILE A 94 -9.98 22.38 -8.28
C ILE A 94 -9.10 22.65 -7.05
N PHE A 95 -9.17 23.85 -6.48
CA PHE A 95 -8.48 24.18 -5.23
C PHE A 95 -9.05 23.43 -4.03
N ALA A 96 -10.37 23.15 -4.01
CA ALA A 96 -10.97 22.29 -2.99
C ALA A 96 -10.41 20.86 -3.04
N ILE A 97 -10.24 20.29 -4.25
CA ILE A 97 -9.60 18.97 -4.42
C ILE A 97 -8.14 19.03 -3.96
N LEU A 98 -7.38 20.06 -4.35
CA LEU A 98 -5.99 20.23 -3.96
C LEU A 98 -5.83 20.38 -2.44
N LEU A 99 -6.74 21.11 -1.79
CA LEU A 99 -6.81 21.24 -0.33
C LEU A 99 -6.98 19.88 0.34
N VAL A 100 -7.92 19.07 -0.14
CA VAL A 100 -8.17 17.73 0.41
C VAL A 100 -6.95 16.82 0.21
N VAL A 101 -6.33 16.84 -0.97
CA VAL A 101 -5.16 16.01 -1.30
C VAL A 101 -3.94 16.41 -0.45
N SER A 102 -3.57 17.69 -0.47
CA SER A 102 -2.41 18.23 0.26
C SER A 102 -2.63 18.15 1.78
N GLY A 103 -3.83 18.48 2.27
CA GLY A 103 -4.21 18.36 3.68
C GLY A 103 -4.15 16.92 4.16
N SER A 104 -4.73 15.99 3.41
CA SER A 104 -4.63 14.55 3.70
C SER A 104 -3.19 14.07 3.74
N TRP A 105 -2.35 14.53 2.80
CA TRP A 105 -0.92 14.22 2.77
C TRP A 105 -0.17 14.80 3.98
N VAL A 106 -0.44 16.05 4.35
CA VAL A 106 0.21 16.74 5.48
C VAL A 106 -0.17 16.09 6.82
N ILE A 107 -1.45 15.78 7.02
CA ILE A 107 -1.95 15.09 8.22
C ILE A 107 -1.31 13.70 8.32
N ARG A 108 -1.35 12.93 7.22
CA ARG A 108 -0.78 11.57 7.20
C ARG A 108 0.73 11.59 7.37
N SER A 109 1.47 12.42 6.63
CA SER A 109 2.94 12.48 6.71
C SER A 109 3.45 12.86 8.10
N ARG A 110 2.75 13.74 8.83
CA ARG A 110 3.11 14.07 10.23
C ARG A 110 3.05 12.86 11.16
N GLY A 111 1.98 12.07 11.10
CA GLY A 111 1.87 10.84 11.89
C GLY A 111 2.82 9.72 11.43
N ARG A 112 3.00 9.58 10.11
CA ARG A 112 3.74 8.48 9.48
C ARG A 112 5.25 8.65 9.45
N ARG A 113 5.78 9.88 9.37
CA ARG A 113 7.24 10.07 9.50
C ARG A 113 7.67 9.89 10.94
N GLY A 114 6.86 10.40 11.87
CA GLY A 114 7.13 10.38 13.31
C GLY A 114 8.44 11.10 13.64
N GLY A 115 8.45 11.90 14.69
CA GLY A 115 9.71 12.50 15.13
C GLY A 115 10.73 11.43 15.52
N TYR A 116 11.96 11.83 15.82
CA TYR A 116 12.99 10.92 16.36
C TYR A 116 12.50 10.09 17.56
N ARG A 117 11.50 10.57 18.29
CA ARG A 117 10.86 9.82 19.38
C ARG A 117 10.20 8.53 18.88
N ALA A 118 9.51 8.58 17.73
CA ALA A 118 8.91 7.40 17.12
C ALA A 118 9.98 6.43 16.61
N HIS A 119 11.01 6.94 15.91
CA HIS A 119 12.13 6.11 15.48
C HIS A 119 12.85 5.45 16.66
N LEU A 120 13.09 6.16 17.76
CA LEU A 120 13.71 5.58 18.96
C LEU A 120 12.83 4.49 19.58
N ARG A 121 11.50 4.67 19.62
CA ARG A 121 10.57 3.63 20.07
C ARG A 121 10.63 2.40 19.19
N LEU A 122 10.64 2.59 17.87
CA LEU A 122 10.71 1.51 16.89
C LEU A 122 12.05 0.76 16.98
N VAL A 123 13.18 1.46 17.13
CA VAL A 123 14.50 0.82 17.33
C VAL A 123 14.52 -0.03 18.61
N ARG A 124 14.03 0.51 19.73
CA ARG A 124 13.97 -0.23 21.00
C ARG A 124 13.02 -1.43 20.92
N PHE A 125 11.87 -1.26 20.28
CA PHE A 125 10.91 -2.33 20.03
C PHE A 125 11.50 -3.43 19.16
N ALA A 126 12.21 -3.05 18.09
CA ALA A 126 12.88 -3.99 17.20
C ALA A 126 13.91 -4.81 17.98
N ALA A 127 14.79 -4.14 18.74
CA ALA A 127 15.79 -4.79 19.58
C ALA A 127 15.17 -5.75 20.62
N ALA A 128 14.10 -5.33 21.31
CA ALA A 128 13.41 -6.14 22.31
C ALA A 128 12.76 -7.43 21.73
N ASN A 129 12.42 -7.41 20.44
CA ASN A 129 11.73 -8.51 19.77
C ASN A 129 12.62 -9.24 18.74
N GLY A 130 13.94 -9.01 18.74
CA GLY A 130 14.85 -9.66 17.81
C GLY A 130 14.56 -9.32 16.33
N MET A 131 14.30 -8.04 16.07
CA MET A 131 14.09 -7.50 14.73
C MET A 131 15.10 -6.40 14.42
N GLU A 132 15.44 -6.26 13.15
CA GLU A 132 16.19 -5.12 12.63
C GLU A 132 15.22 -4.04 12.17
N TYR A 133 15.52 -2.77 12.49
CA TYR A 133 14.73 -1.63 12.06
C TYR A 133 15.50 -0.76 11.06
N LEU A 134 14.87 -0.49 9.91
CA LEU A 134 15.41 0.33 8.84
C LEU A 134 14.47 1.52 8.58
N PRO A 135 14.88 2.76 8.84
CA PRO A 135 13.97 3.91 8.78
C PRO A 135 13.54 4.30 7.37
N GLY A 136 14.38 4.10 6.35
CA GLY A 136 14.14 4.57 4.97
C GLY A 136 14.17 6.11 4.84
N PRO A 137 13.78 6.67 3.68
CA PRO A 137 13.19 5.99 2.53
C PRO A 137 14.20 5.12 1.77
N MET A 138 13.77 3.92 1.36
CA MET A 138 14.52 3.01 0.49
C MET A 138 13.72 2.79 -0.80
N SER A 139 14.30 3.12 -1.96
CA SER A 139 13.72 2.79 -3.26
C SER A 139 14.02 1.32 -3.57
N ASP A 140 13.18 0.40 -3.11
CA ASP A 140 13.47 -1.03 -3.29
C ASP A 140 13.05 -1.52 -4.69
N GLY A 141 14.04 -1.69 -5.56
CA GLY A 141 13.88 -2.37 -6.85
C GLY A 141 13.64 -3.88 -6.74
N ARG A 142 13.66 -4.48 -5.54
CA ARG A 142 13.56 -5.95 -5.33
C ARG A 142 12.13 -6.50 -5.36
N PHE A 143 11.09 -5.67 -5.46
CA PHE A 143 9.71 -6.14 -5.61
C PHE A 143 9.28 -6.42 -7.08
N GLY A 144 10.24 -6.49 -8.01
CA GLY A 144 9.95 -6.70 -9.43
C GLY A 144 9.15 -5.54 -10.06
N SER A 145 8.71 -5.72 -11.30
CA SER A 145 8.05 -4.65 -12.08
C SER A 145 6.73 -4.14 -11.47
N ALA A 146 6.15 -4.85 -10.50
CA ALA A 146 4.88 -4.49 -9.86
C ALA A 146 5.03 -3.31 -8.88
N ARG A 147 6.24 -3.09 -8.33
CA ARG A 147 6.46 -2.10 -7.28
C ARG A 147 7.79 -1.34 -7.38
N ARG A 148 8.29 -1.14 -8.60
CA ARG A 148 9.48 -0.32 -8.91
C ARG A 148 9.34 1.19 -8.55
N PHE A 149 8.32 1.58 -7.78
CA PHE A 149 7.91 2.98 -7.52
C PHE A 149 7.48 3.22 -6.06
N PHE A 150 7.93 2.39 -5.12
CA PHE A 150 7.64 2.55 -3.70
C PHE A 150 8.90 3.01 -2.97
N ASP A 151 8.77 4.10 -2.22
CA ASP A 151 9.70 4.46 -1.16
C ASP A 151 9.27 3.70 0.11
N LEU A 152 10.03 2.69 0.47
CA LEU A 152 9.81 1.94 1.70
C LEU A 152 10.35 2.73 2.87
N THR A 153 9.57 2.83 3.93
CA THR A 153 9.95 3.49 5.17
C THR A 153 9.63 2.58 6.33
N ARG A 154 10.39 2.72 7.42
CA ARG A 154 10.17 1.99 8.67
C ARG A 154 10.04 0.47 8.47
N VAL A 155 11.01 -0.13 7.80
CA VAL A 155 11.03 -1.58 7.58
C VAL A 155 11.51 -2.28 8.84
N MET A 156 10.89 -3.41 9.15
CA MET A 156 11.17 -4.29 10.29
C MET A 156 11.42 -5.70 9.78
N ARG A 157 12.57 -6.28 10.10
CA ARG A 157 12.97 -7.63 9.68
C ARG A 157 13.26 -8.50 10.88
N PRO A 158 12.45 -9.52 11.18
CA PRO A 158 12.75 -10.49 12.22
C PRO A 158 14.03 -11.26 11.91
N THR A 159 15.00 -11.26 12.83
CA THR A 159 16.30 -11.91 12.64
C THR A 159 16.17 -13.44 12.59
N LEU A 160 15.21 -13.99 13.34
CA LEU A 160 14.93 -15.44 13.37
C LEU A 160 13.98 -15.91 12.27
N ALA A 161 13.45 -14.99 11.44
CA ALA A 161 12.55 -15.33 10.34
C ALA A 161 12.89 -14.46 9.10
N PRO A 162 14.02 -14.72 8.42
CA PRO A 162 14.52 -13.89 7.31
C PRO A 162 13.61 -13.87 6.06
N GLY A 163 12.59 -14.75 6.01
CA GLY A 163 11.54 -14.72 5.00
C GLY A 163 10.40 -13.75 5.31
N ILE A 164 10.39 -13.11 6.48
CA ILE A 164 9.33 -12.19 6.89
C ILE A 164 9.86 -10.76 6.92
N GLU A 165 9.06 -9.82 6.45
CA GLU A 165 9.36 -8.39 6.54
C GLU A 165 8.07 -7.60 6.77
N PHE A 166 8.13 -6.56 7.59
CA PHE A 166 7.06 -5.59 7.74
C PHE A 166 7.56 -4.23 7.32
N GLY A 167 6.72 -3.37 6.76
CA GLY A 167 7.15 -2.02 6.44
C GLY A 167 6.00 -1.10 6.10
N ASN A 168 6.32 0.18 6.02
CA ASN A 168 5.42 1.17 5.46
C ASN A 168 5.93 1.56 4.09
N HIS A 169 5.02 2.04 3.27
CA HIS A 169 5.34 2.42 1.92
C HIS A 169 4.68 3.75 1.57
N GLU A 170 5.43 4.53 0.83
CA GLU A 170 5.00 5.76 0.23
C GLU A 170 5.21 5.62 -1.28
N ILE A 171 4.14 5.67 -2.06
CA ILE A 171 4.26 5.63 -3.51
C ILE A 171 4.63 7.02 -3.98
N VAL A 172 5.83 7.15 -4.52
CA VAL A 172 6.33 8.38 -5.11
C VAL A 172 6.22 8.23 -6.62
N THR A 173 5.18 8.85 -7.17
CA THR A 173 4.88 8.85 -8.60
C THR A 173 5.90 9.70 -9.35
N ALA A 174 7.12 9.19 -9.52
CA ALA A 174 8.15 9.80 -10.35
C ALA A 174 8.75 8.73 -11.25
N GLY A 175 8.21 8.58 -12.47
CA GLY A 175 8.92 7.86 -13.53
C GLY A 175 8.07 7.02 -14.48
N ARG A 176 6.94 6.45 -14.06
CA ARG A 176 5.93 5.90 -14.99
C ARG A 176 4.51 6.23 -14.53
N ARG A 177 3.77 6.69 -15.53
CA ARG A 177 2.41 7.25 -15.54
C ARG A 177 1.48 6.76 -14.41
N GLU A 178 0.97 7.77 -13.69
CA GLU A 178 -0.36 7.90 -13.08
C GLU A 178 -0.57 7.47 -11.60
N GLY A 179 -0.87 8.46 -10.74
CA GLY A 179 -1.50 8.24 -9.43
C GLY A 179 -1.10 9.25 -8.33
N ALA A 180 -2.03 9.56 -7.43
CA ALA A 180 -1.77 10.30 -6.19
C ALA A 180 -0.83 9.50 -5.24
N PRO A 181 -0.06 10.16 -4.35
CA PRO A 181 0.83 9.48 -3.41
C PRO A 181 0.01 8.54 -2.49
N ARG A 182 0.18 7.23 -2.67
CA ARG A 182 -0.49 6.20 -1.86
C ARG A 182 0.40 5.86 -0.68
N PHE A 183 -0.17 5.91 0.51
CA PHE A 183 0.51 5.50 1.73
C PHE A 183 -0.14 4.25 2.28
N GLY A 184 0.66 3.35 2.85
CA GLY A 184 0.14 2.15 3.47
C GLY A 184 1.21 1.33 4.18
N GLY A 185 0.78 0.27 4.83
CA GLY A 185 1.64 -0.74 5.43
C GLY A 185 1.65 -2.02 4.62
N TYR A 186 2.68 -2.84 4.81
CA TYR A 186 2.74 -4.19 4.28
C TYR A 186 3.38 -5.18 5.27
N ALA A 187 3.00 -6.44 5.13
CA ALA A 187 3.75 -7.59 5.60
C ALA A 187 4.11 -8.45 4.38
N MET A 188 5.35 -8.93 4.31
CA MET A 188 5.87 -9.74 3.23
C MET A 188 6.30 -11.09 3.80
N ILE A 189 5.92 -12.15 3.10
CA ILE A 189 6.30 -13.53 3.38
C ILE A 189 6.97 -14.06 2.12
N ARG A 190 8.18 -14.60 2.25
CA ARG A 190 8.89 -15.29 1.19
C ARG A 190 8.31 -16.70 1.02
N LEU A 191 8.01 -17.04 -0.22
CA LEU A 191 7.56 -18.35 -0.65
C LEU A 191 8.78 -19.19 -1.05
N ALA A 192 8.68 -20.52 -0.93
CA ALA A 192 9.72 -21.46 -1.33
C ALA A 192 9.94 -21.51 -2.85
N HIS A 193 8.93 -21.11 -3.64
CA HIS A 193 8.95 -21.17 -5.09
C HIS A 193 8.46 -19.85 -5.71
N GLU A 194 8.92 -19.54 -6.91
CA GLU A 194 8.39 -18.42 -7.67
C GLU A 194 6.96 -18.70 -8.13
N MET A 195 6.07 -17.74 -7.90
CA MET A 195 4.67 -17.79 -8.28
C MET A 195 4.37 -16.78 -9.39
N PRO A 196 3.37 -17.05 -10.25
CA PRO A 196 2.83 -16.06 -11.16
C PRO A 196 2.30 -14.85 -10.38
N HIS A 197 2.20 -13.70 -11.06
CA HIS A 197 1.72 -12.48 -10.40
C HIS A 197 0.22 -12.60 -10.08
N ILE A 198 -0.15 -12.85 -8.83
CA ILE A 198 -1.56 -13.02 -8.42
C ILE A 198 -1.97 -11.87 -7.50
N ARG A 199 -3.22 -11.40 -7.59
CA ARG A 199 -3.77 -10.37 -6.71
C ARG A 199 -5.13 -10.76 -6.16
N VAL A 200 -5.29 -10.68 -4.84
CA VAL A 200 -6.58 -10.75 -4.15
C VAL A 200 -6.90 -9.39 -3.57
N ILE A 201 -7.92 -8.74 -4.13
CA ILE A 201 -8.30 -7.36 -3.77
C ILE A 201 -9.55 -7.42 -2.90
N ALA A 202 -9.50 -6.84 -1.70
CA ALA A 202 -10.67 -6.73 -0.85
C ALA A 202 -11.74 -5.84 -1.51
N ARG A 203 -12.99 -6.32 -1.56
CA ARG A 203 -14.11 -5.50 -2.02
C ARG A 203 -14.42 -4.45 -0.96
N ARG A 204 -14.22 -3.19 -1.34
CA ARG A 204 -14.51 -2.01 -0.50
C ARG A 204 -15.65 -1.18 -1.10
N GLY A 205 -16.32 -0.39 -0.26
CA GLY A 205 -17.36 0.56 -0.67
C GLY A 205 -16.89 1.54 -1.75
N VAL A 206 -17.85 2.08 -2.52
CA VAL A 206 -17.60 2.88 -3.74
C VAL A 206 -16.65 4.05 -3.48
N VAL A 207 -16.85 4.79 -2.39
CA VAL A 207 -15.99 5.92 -1.98
C VAL A 207 -14.55 5.47 -1.75
N ARG A 208 -14.36 4.41 -0.94
CA ARG A 208 -13.02 3.88 -0.64
C ARG A 208 -12.35 3.36 -1.92
N ARG A 209 -13.11 2.76 -2.84
CA ARG A 209 -12.64 2.27 -4.15
C ARG A 209 -12.26 3.41 -5.12
N ALA A 210 -12.98 4.53 -5.10
CA ALA A 210 -12.67 5.73 -5.87
C ALA A 210 -11.38 6.40 -5.37
N LEU A 211 -11.21 6.47 -4.04
CA LEU A 211 -9.99 6.97 -3.40
C LEU A 211 -8.78 6.02 -3.57
N THR A 212 -9.02 4.76 -3.96
CA THR A 212 -7.99 3.72 -4.06
C THR A 212 -7.15 3.85 -5.33
N MET A 213 -7.64 4.52 -6.40
CA MET A 213 -6.96 4.76 -7.70
C MET A 213 -5.81 3.78 -8.00
N MET A 214 -6.13 2.48 -7.92
CA MET A 214 -5.20 1.41 -8.29
C MET A 214 -5.30 1.27 -9.80
N SER A 215 -4.17 1.13 -10.47
CA SER A 215 -4.17 0.52 -11.80
C SER A 215 -4.91 -0.80 -11.69
N ARG A 216 -5.98 -0.97 -12.46
CA ARG A 216 -6.84 -2.14 -12.31
C ARG A 216 -6.23 -3.28 -13.10
N PRO A 217 -6.08 -4.48 -12.51
CA PRO A 217 -5.94 -5.68 -13.31
C PRO A 217 -7.03 -5.71 -14.38
N ASP A 218 -6.69 -6.19 -15.57
CA ASP A 218 -7.67 -6.34 -16.63
C ASP A 218 -8.89 -7.17 -16.13
N ARG A 219 -10.10 -6.79 -16.54
CA ARG A 219 -11.33 -7.49 -16.13
C ARG A 219 -11.32 -8.94 -16.62
N GLU A 220 -10.69 -9.20 -17.77
CA GLU A 220 -10.53 -10.53 -18.36
C GLU A 220 -9.61 -11.45 -17.55
N GLN A 221 -8.89 -10.91 -16.57
CA GLN A 221 -7.97 -11.66 -15.69
C GLN A 221 -8.59 -11.97 -14.32
N ARG A 222 -9.91 -11.80 -14.16
CA ARG A 222 -10.63 -12.11 -12.90
C ARG A 222 -11.01 -13.60 -12.87
N LEU A 223 -10.64 -14.27 -11.79
CA LEU A 223 -11.12 -15.61 -11.48
C LEU A 223 -12.24 -15.49 -10.44
N SER A 224 -13.48 -15.84 -10.83
CA SER A 224 -14.62 -15.89 -9.91
C SER A 224 -14.61 -17.25 -9.21
N LEU A 225 -14.78 -17.23 -7.89
CA LEU A 225 -14.80 -18.44 -7.06
C LEU A 225 -16.22 -18.70 -6.54
N GLU A 226 -16.54 -19.97 -6.32
CA GLU A 226 -17.82 -20.38 -5.72
C GLU A 226 -17.93 -19.92 -4.25
N GLY A 227 -19.17 -19.86 -3.74
CA GLY A 227 -19.47 -19.42 -2.37
C GLY A 227 -19.59 -17.90 -2.23
N ASP A 228 -19.25 -17.38 -1.05
CA ASP A 228 -19.39 -15.97 -0.69
C ASP A 228 -18.08 -15.15 -0.87
N PHE A 229 -16.99 -15.79 -1.28
CA PHE A 229 -15.69 -15.12 -1.46
C PHE A 229 -15.80 -13.90 -2.36
N ASP A 230 -16.54 -14.01 -3.45
CA ASP A 230 -16.75 -12.94 -4.43
C ASP A 230 -17.56 -11.74 -3.88
N ARG A 231 -18.17 -11.87 -2.71
CA ARG A 231 -18.77 -10.76 -1.94
C ARG A 231 -17.71 -9.95 -1.19
N HIS A 232 -16.68 -10.63 -0.70
CA HIS A 232 -15.63 -10.06 0.15
C HIS A 232 -14.38 -9.64 -0.61
N TYR A 233 -14.05 -10.35 -1.70
CA TYR A 233 -12.78 -10.22 -2.42
C TYR A 233 -12.96 -10.36 -3.94
N ALA A 234 -11.90 -10.07 -4.68
CA ALA A 234 -11.75 -10.34 -6.10
C ALA A 234 -10.35 -10.90 -6.37
N LEU A 235 -10.29 -12.11 -6.92
CA LEU A 235 -9.04 -12.76 -7.30
C LEU A 235 -8.71 -12.47 -8.77
N HIS A 236 -7.46 -12.10 -9.03
CA HIS A 236 -6.93 -11.79 -10.35
C HIS A 236 -5.63 -12.54 -10.60
N CYS A 237 -5.50 -13.20 -11.75
CA CYS A 237 -4.28 -13.87 -12.18
C CYS A 237 -4.11 -13.78 -13.71
N PRO A 238 -2.87 -13.88 -14.24
CA PRO A 238 -2.64 -13.98 -15.66
C PRO A 238 -3.35 -15.20 -16.25
N ALA A 239 -3.81 -15.08 -17.50
CA ALA A 239 -4.41 -16.19 -18.21
C ALA A 239 -3.44 -17.39 -18.28
N GLY A 240 -3.95 -18.59 -18.01
CA GLY A 240 -3.18 -19.83 -17.94
C GLY A 240 -2.40 -20.03 -16.63
N SER A 241 -2.68 -19.23 -15.59
CA SER A 241 -2.14 -19.36 -14.23
C SER A 241 -3.23 -19.60 -13.19
N GLU A 242 -4.45 -19.93 -13.62
CA GLU A 242 -5.63 -20.13 -12.78
C GLU A 242 -5.43 -21.30 -11.81
N ARG A 243 -4.86 -22.42 -12.30
CA ARG A 243 -4.56 -23.60 -11.47
C ARG A 243 -3.53 -23.27 -10.39
N ASP A 244 -2.46 -22.54 -10.71
CA ASP A 244 -1.46 -22.09 -9.72
C ASP A 244 -2.08 -21.15 -8.67
N ALA A 245 -2.98 -20.26 -9.09
CA ALA A 245 -3.71 -19.37 -8.20
C ALA A 245 -4.63 -20.15 -7.25
N LEU A 246 -5.38 -21.13 -7.76
CA LEU A 246 -6.27 -21.98 -6.95
C LEU A 246 -5.52 -22.93 -6.03
N HIS A 247 -4.32 -23.36 -6.42
CA HIS A 247 -3.46 -24.13 -5.54
C HIS A 247 -2.99 -23.29 -4.36
N LEU A 248 -2.57 -22.03 -4.57
CA LEU A 248 -2.12 -21.18 -3.45
C LEU A 248 -3.29 -20.63 -2.63
N PHE A 249 -4.40 -20.28 -3.26
CA PHE A 249 -5.59 -19.75 -2.60
C PHE A 249 -6.63 -20.85 -2.41
N THR A 250 -6.24 -21.90 -1.69
CA THR A 250 -7.13 -22.98 -1.25
C THR A 250 -8.29 -22.44 -0.39
N PRO A 251 -9.41 -23.19 -0.28
CA PRO A 251 -10.57 -22.75 0.51
C PRO A 251 -10.24 -22.32 1.95
N ASP A 252 -9.28 -22.95 2.60
CA ASP A 252 -8.87 -22.61 3.96
C ASP A 252 -8.03 -21.33 4.04
N ILE A 253 -7.25 -20.99 3.01
CA ILE A 253 -6.59 -19.69 2.89
C ILE A 253 -7.63 -18.61 2.58
N LEU A 254 -8.59 -18.87 1.69
CA LEU A 254 -9.68 -17.93 1.37
C LEU A 254 -10.51 -17.62 2.63
N ALA A 255 -10.88 -18.64 3.41
CA ALA A 255 -11.58 -18.47 4.69
C ALA A 255 -10.73 -17.67 5.68
N LEU A 256 -9.43 -17.96 5.79
CA LEU A 256 -8.52 -17.16 6.63
C LEU A 256 -8.51 -15.68 6.22
N LEU A 257 -8.50 -15.41 4.91
CA LEU A 257 -8.54 -14.03 4.41
C LEU A 257 -9.83 -13.32 4.82
N ILE A 258 -10.96 -14.01 4.70
CA ILE A 258 -12.28 -13.51 5.11
C ILE A 258 -12.37 -13.32 6.63
N ASP A 259 -11.79 -14.19 7.45
CA ASP A 259 -12.03 -14.16 8.89
C ASP A 259 -11.01 -13.35 9.68
N ARG A 260 -9.73 -13.42 9.28
CA ARG A 260 -8.60 -12.92 10.09
C ARG A 260 -7.86 -11.75 9.45
N VAL A 261 -7.90 -11.64 8.13
CA VAL A 261 -7.09 -10.67 7.35
C VAL A 261 -7.99 -9.54 6.78
N ARG A 262 -9.27 -9.52 7.15
CA ARG A 262 -10.35 -8.63 6.64
C ARG A 262 -9.86 -7.26 6.17
N GLY A 263 -10.10 -6.98 4.89
CA GLY A 263 -9.87 -5.65 4.31
C GLY A 263 -8.42 -5.33 3.95
N LEU A 264 -7.49 -6.28 4.08
CA LEU A 264 -6.16 -6.21 3.49
C LEU A 264 -6.17 -6.80 2.07
N ASP A 265 -5.34 -6.23 1.19
CA ASP A 265 -5.14 -6.74 -0.16
C ASP A 265 -3.95 -7.70 -0.16
N VAL A 266 -4.07 -8.85 -0.83
CA VAL A 266 -2.98 -9.82 -0.99
C VAL A 266 -2.42 -9.73 -2.39
N GLU A 267 -1.10 -9.74 -2.52
CA GLU A 267 -0.42 -9.71 -3.82
C GLU A 267 0.77 -10.66 -3.80
N VAL A 268 0.84 -11.54 -4.79
CA VAL A 268 1.94 -12.48 -4.96
C VAL A 268 2.74 -12.05 -6.19
N VAL A 269 4.05 -11.86 -6.04
CA VAL A 269 4.95 -11.47 -7.13
C VAL A 269 6.26 -12.25 -6.98
N GLY A 270 6.54 -13.17 -7.90
CA GLY A 270 7.73 -14.01 -7.81
C GLY A 270 7.68 -14.86 -6.54
N ASP A 271 8.73 -14.81 -5.72
CA ASP A 271 8.85 -15.54 -4.46
C ASP A 271 8.23 -14.80 -3.25
N ARG A 272 7.36 -13.81 -3.45
CA ARG A 272 6.87 -12.94 -2.37
C ARG A 272 5.37 -12.88 -2.33
N LEU A 273 4.80 -13.17 -1.17
CA LEU A 273 3.41 -12.89 -0.82
C LEU A 273 3.37 -11.63 0.04
N LEU A 274 2.59 -10.65 -0.39
CA LEU A 274 2.43 -9.35 0.25
C LEU A 274 1.01 -9.19 0.77
N LEU A 275 0.88 -8.99 2.08
CA LEU A 275 -0.30 -8.43 2.71
C LEU A 275 -0.16 -6.91 2.72
N THR A 276 -1.14 -6.19 2.21
CA THR A 276 -1.09 -4.72 2.15
C THR A 276 -2.32 -4.06 2.76
N SER A 277 -2.04 -2.95 3.46
CA SER A 277 -3.03 -2.15 4.17
C SER A 277 -2.94 -0.69 3.75
N PHE A 278 -4.05 0.03 3.85
CA PHE A 278 -4.10 1.50 3.71
C PHE A 278 -3.47 2.20 4.92
N ASP A 279 -3.56 1.54 6.05
CA ASP A 279 -3.00 2.00 7.31
C ASP A 279 -1.60 1.46 7.45
N ASP A 280 -0.73 2.25 8.08
CA ASP A 280 0.63 1.80 8.35
C ASP A 280 0.60 0.50 9.18
N VAL A 281 1.58 -0.35 8.91
CA VAL A 281 1.80 -1.59 9.66
C VAL A 281 2.82 -1.31 10.76
N VAL A 282 3.91 -0.60 10.43
CA VAL A 282 4.95 -0.24 11.39
C VAL A 282 4.60 1.09 12.06
N THR A 283 3.97 0.98 13.23
CA THR A 283 3.49 2.12 14.04
C THR A 283 4.01 2.04 15.49
N CYS A 284 3.73 3.06 16.30
CA CYS A 284 3.95 3.00 17.75
C CYS A 284 2.72 2.53 18.53
N ASP A 285 1.73 1.94 17.86
CA ASP A 285 0.51 1.41 18.47
C ASP A 285 0.70 -0.09 18.78
N PRO A 286 0.70 -0.49 20.07
CA PRO A 286 0.81 -1.89 20.48
C PRO A 286 -0.25 -2.82 19.88
N GLU A 287 -1.52 -2.40 19.83
CA GLU A 287 -2.61 -3.28 19.36
C GLU A 287 -2.46 -3.56 17.87
N ARG A 288 -2.11 -2.53 17.10
CA ARG A 288 -1.82 -2.67 15.67
C ARG A 288 -0.75 -3.73 15.40
N TRP A 289 0.30 -3.78 16.21
CA TRP A 289 1.34 -4.80 16.08
C TRP A 289 0.83 -6.20 16.44
N ARG A 290 0.01 -6.34 17.49
CA ARG A 290 -0.57 -7.63 17.86
C ARG A 290 -1.45 -8.20 16.74
N ASP A 291 -2.27 -7.36 16.12
CA ASP A 291 -3.14 -7.75 15.02
C ASP A 291 -2.33 -8.16 13.77
N VAL A 292 -1.30 -7.38 13.43
CA VAL A 292 -0.42 -7.69 12.29
C VAL A 292 0.31 -9.01 12.50
N ILE A 293 0.86 -9.24 13.70
CA ILE A 293 1.59 -10.47 14.01
C ILE A 293 0.65 -11.67 14.03
N GLU A 294 -0.56 -11.53 14.56
CA GLU A 294 -1.57 -12.60 14.51
C GLU A 294 -1.94 -12.95 13.07
N ALA A 295 -2.30 -11.96 12.26
CA ALA A 295 -2.68 -12.16 10.87
C ALA A 295 -1.54 -12.78 10.04
N THR A 296 -0.31 -12.29 10.25
CA THR A 296 0.88 -12.81 9.54
C THR A 296 1.22 -14.22 9.98
N THR A 297 1.17 -14.52 11.29
CA THR A 297 1.47 -15.87 11.81
C THR A 297 0.45 -16.88 11.30
N ALA A 298 -0.84 -16.52 11.31
CA ALA A 298 -1.90 -17.38 10.78
C ALA A 298 -1.69 -17.68 9.30
N LEU A 299 -1.28 -16.67 8.51
CA LEU A 299 -1.01 -16.85 7.09
C LEU A 299 0.25 -17.68 6.84
N VAL A 300 1.36 -17.40 7.54
CA VAL A 300 2.61 -18.19 7.44
C VAL A 300 2.33 -19.66 7.75
N ALA A 301 1.57 -19.96 8.81
CA ALA A 301 1.25 -21.34 9.16
C ALA A 301 0.44 -22.07 8.06
N LYS A 302 -0.42 -21.35 7.34
CA LYS A 302 -1.17 -21.90 6.20
C LYS A 302 -0.30 -22.06 4.96
N VAL A 303 0.50 -21.06 4.61
CA VAL A 303 1.43 -21.12 3.49
C VAL A 303 2.43 -22.26 3.68
N GLU A 304 3.04 -22.40 4.86
CA GLU A 304 3.96 -23.50 5.14
C GLU A 304 3.29 -24.88 5.05
N ARG A 305 2.03 -25.00 5.50
CA ARG A 305 1.27 -26.25 5.38
C ARG A 305 1.05 -26.60 3.91
N TRP A 306 0.67 -25.61 3.12
CA TRP A 306 0.49 -25.77 1.69
C TRP A 306 1.81 -26.15 0.99
N GLU A 307 2.92 -25.49 1.32
CA GLU A 307 4.23 -25.80 0.74
C GLU A 307 4.68 -27.22 1.09
N ARG A 308 4.40 -27.70 2.32
CA ARG A 308 4.68 -29.09 2.73
C ARG A 308 3.85 -30.09 1.95
N TRP A 309 2.53 -29.89 1.85
CA TRP A 309 1.64 -30.74 1.05
C TRP A 309 2.10 -30.81 -0.42
N ARG A 310 2.50 -29.68 -1.00
CA ARG A 310 3.01 -29.64 -2.38
C ARG A 310 4.34 -30.40 -2.52
N ALA A 311 5.22 -30.30 -1.53
CA ALA A 311 6.54 -30.90 -1.55
C ALA A 311 6.52 -32.42 -1.41
N ASP A 312 5.55 -32.99 -0.68
CA ASP A 312 5.48 -34.43 -0.42
C ASP A 312 4.87 -35.21 -1.60
N PRO A 313 5.63 -36.09 -2.29
CA PRO A 313 5.08 -36.95 -3.33
C PRO A 313 4.21 -38.10 -2.83
N LEU A 314 4.30 -38.46 -1.55
CA LEU A 314 3.56 -39.58 -0.96
C LEU A 314 2.14 -39.18 -0.56
N GLU A 315 1.90 -37.92 -0.21
CA GLU A 315 0.53 -37.35 -0.05
C GLU A 315 -0.16 -37.11 -1.41
N ARG A 316 0.58 -37.21 -2.53
CA ARG A 316 0.08 -37.19 -3.91
C ARG A 316 -0.34 -38.58 -4.41
N ALA A 317 -0.54 -39.56 -3.53
CA ALA A 317 -1.09 -40.87 -3.90
C ALA A 317 -2.33 -40.68 -4.80
N ASP A 318 -2.41 -41.48 -5.87
CA ASP A 318 -3.23 -41.39 -7.10
C ASP A 318 -4.76 -41.18 -6.97
N GLU A 319 -5.28 -40.73 -5.82
CA GLU A 319 -6.66 -40.25 -5.72
C GLU A 319 -6.72 -38.78 -6.17
N PRO A 320 -7.58 -38.42 -7.15
CA PRO A 320 -7.79 -37.03 -7.52
C PRO A 320 -8.24 -36.27 -6.27
N SER A 321 -7.45 -35.29 -5.84
CA SER A 321 -7.81 -34.48 -4.68
C SER A 321 -9.16 -33.81 -4.95
N ALA A 322 -9.95 -33.52 -3.91
CA ALA A 322 -11.21 -32.79 -4.07
C ALA A 322 -11.02 -31.44 -4.83
N LEU A 323 -9.81 -30.86 -4.74
CA LEU A 323 -9.42 -29.70 -5.53
C LEU A 323 -9.16 -30.05 -7.01
N ASP A 324 -8.49 -31.16 -7.32
CA ASP A 324 -8.26 -31.60 -8.70
C ASP A 324 -9.57 -31.98 -9.40
N ALA A 325 -10.47 -32.70 -8.72
CA ALA A 325 -11.81 -33.00 -9.23
C ALA A 325 -12.64 -31.71 -9.47
N ALA A 326 -12.51 -30.71 -8.59
CA ALA A 326 -13.17 -29.42 -8.76
C ALA A 326 -12.55 -28.58 -9.90
N LEU A 327 -11.22 -28.62 -10.07
CA LEU A 327 -10.51 -27.95 -11.17
C LEU A 327 -10.87 -28.57 -12.53
N GLU A 328 -11.00 -29.89 -12.57
CA GLU A 328 -11.43 -30.64 -13.74
C GLU A 328 -12.90 -30.34 -14.09
N ALA A 329 -13.78 -30.27 -13.08
CA ALA A 329 -15.16 -29.82 -13.25
C ALA A 329 -15.27 -28.37 -13.77
N MET A 330 -14.29 -27.52 -13.44
CA MET A 330 -14.15 -26.15 -13.98
C MET A 330 -13.47 -26.09 -15.36
N GLY A 331 -13.12 -27.24 -15.97
CA GLY A 331 -12.56 -27.32 -17.32
C GLY A 331 -11.10 -26.83 -17.46
N LEU A 332 -10.34 -26.81 -16.36
CA LEU A 332 -8.94 -26.36 -16.37
C LEU A 332 -7.98 -27.52 -16.72
N PRO A 333 -7.06 -27.37 -17.69
CA PRO A 333 -6.23 -28.47 -18.20
C PRO A 333 -5.14 -28.98 -17.23
N ASP A 334 -4.62 -30.17 -17.54
CA ASP A 334 -3.81 -30.96 -16.62
C ASP A 334 -2.34 -30.48 -16.43
N SER A 335 -1.83 -30.48 -15.19
CA SER A 335 -0.64 -29.72 -14.76
C SER A 335 0.71 -30.42 -14.94
N GLY A 336 0.76 -31.66 -15.43
CA GLY A 336 1.99 -32.42 -15.62
C GLY A 336 3.04 -31.78 -16.56
N ARG A 337 2.66 -30.71 -17.27
CA ARG A 337 3.55 -29.95 -18.20
C ARG A 337 3.82 -28.50 -17.80
N ALA A 338 3.26 -28.00 -16.70
CA ALA A 338 3.39 -26.60 -16.28
C ALA A 338 4.65 -26.30 -15.44
N SER A 339 5.42 -27.32 -15.04
CA SER A 339 6.61 -27.18 -14.18
C SER A 339 7.89 -26.69 -14.89
N ARG A 340 7.82 -26.23 -16.14
CA ARG A 340 8.99 -25.55 -16.74
C ARG A 340 9.00 -24.10 -16.27
N PRO A 341 10.10 -23.60 -15.68
CA PRO A 341 10.22 -22.21 -15.25
C PRO A 341 10.14 -21.31 -16.49
N ARG A 342 8.94 -20.87 -16.81
CA ARG A 342 8.70 -19.80 -17.77
C ARG A 342 8.69 -18.51 -16.96
N GLY A 343 9.50 -17.54 -17.37
CA GLY A 343 9.63 -16.27 -16.65
C GLY A 343 8.27 -15.71 -16.22
N ALA A 344 8.16 -15.30 -14.96
CA ALA A 344 6.92 -14.93 -14.28
C ALA A 344 5.97 -14.14 -15.21
N ARG A 345 4.83 -14.76 -15.57
CA ARG A 345 3.76 -14.10 -16.34
C ARG A 345 3.26 -12.90 -15.53
N ARG A 346 3.16 -11.73 -16.19
CA ARG A 346 2.83 -10.46 -15.55
C ARG A 346 1.33 -10.15 -15.69
N LEU A 347 0.71 -9.62 -14.63
CA LEU A 347 -0.64 -9.04 -14.71
C LEU A 347 -0.61 -7.79 -15.61
N ARG A 348 -1.61 -7.65 -16.47
CA ARG A 348 -1.80 -6.43 -17.26
C ARG A 348 -2.52 -5.41 -16.39
N MET A 349 -1.93 -4.23 -16.26
CA MET A 349 -2.46 -3.15 -15.43
C MET A 349 -3.02 -2.05 -16.33
N THR A 350 -4.27 -1.65 -16.11
CA THR A 350 -4.88 -0.49 -16.78
C THR A 350 -4.66 0.77 -15.96
N PRO A 351 -4.24 1.89 -16.56
CA PRO A 351 -4.09 3.16 -15.86
C PRO A 351 -5.44 3.69 -15.34
N THR A 352 -5.45 4.42 -14.21
CA THR A 352 -6.66 5.10 -13.72
C THR A 352 -6.51 6.61 -13.81
N LEU A 353 -7.42 7.26 -14.55
CA LEU A 353 -7.44 8.67 -14.96
C LEU A 353 -7.34 9.73 -13.85
N GLY A 354 -7.56 9.36 -12.58
CA GLY A 354 -7.84 10.33 -11.51
C GLY A 354 -6.63 11.10 -10.95
N GLY A 355 -5.40 10.64 -11.18
CA GLY A 355 -4.19 11.30 -10.65
C GLY A 355 -3.74 12.53 -11.44
N VAL A 356 -4.00 12.55 -12.76
CA VAL A 356 -3.61 13.64 -13.67
C VAL A 356 -4.49 14.87 -13.45
N ILE A 357 -5.79 14.65 -13.23
CA ILE A 357 -6.78 15.71 -13.02
C ILE A 357 -6.59 16.40 -11.67
N ALA A 358 -6.22 15.66 -10.63
CA ALA A 358 -6.18 16.18 -9.25
C ALA A 358 -4.96 17.07 -8.92
N VAL A 359 -3.88 17.00 -9.71
CA VAL A 359 -2.62 17.75 -9.42
C VAL A 359 -2.11 18.52 -10.63
N GLY A 360 -2.16 17.93 -11.84
CA GLY A 360 -1.61 18.56 -13.04
C GLY A 360 -2.45 19.72 -13.56
N VAL A 361 -3.76 19.57 -13.57
CA VAL A 361 -4.72 20.61 -13.98
C VAL A 361 -4.70 21.83 -13.03
N PRO A 362 -4.75 21.65 -11.69
CA PRO A 362 -4.60 22.78 -10.76
C PRO A 362 -3.31 23.57 -10.97
N LEU A 363 -2.14 22.89 -11.03
CA LEU A 363 -0.85 23.58 -11.14
C LEU A 363 -0.74 24.40 -12.44
N LEU A 364 -1.24 23.83 -13.55
CA LEU A 364 -1.26 24.53 -14.83
C LEU A 364 -2.18 25.74 -14.79
N LEU A 365 -3.37 25.62 -14.18
CA LEU A 365 -4.32 26.72 -14.05
C LEU A 365 -3.81 27.80 -13.09
N SER A 366 -3.11 27.45 -12.01
CA SER A 366 -2.47 28.41 -11.11
C SER A 366 -1.37 29.20 -11.83
N VAL A 367 -0.53 28.54 -12.62
CA VAL A 367 0.52 29.22 -13.41
C VAL A 367 -0.11 30.13 -14.46
N VAL A 368 -1.14 29.67 -15.17
CA VAL A 368 -1.86 30.48 -16.16
C VAL A 368 -2.56 31.67 -15.49
N GLY A 369 -3.16 31.48 -14.31
CA GLY A 369 -3.78 32.56 -13.54
C GLY A 369 -2.78 33.61 -13.06
N ILE A 370 -1.63 33.19 -12.54
CA ILE A 370 -0.54 34.10 -12.12
C ILE A 370 0.01 34.88 -13.33
N VAL A 371 0.20 34.21 -14.46
CA VAL A 371 0.65 34.86 -15.71
C VAL A 371 -0.41 35.81 -16.24
N ALA A 372 -1.70 35.47 -16.18
CA ALA A 372 -2.77 36.34 -16.62
C ALA A 372 -2.85 37.61 -15.77
N VAL A 373 -2.73 37.50 -14.44
CA VAL A 373 -2.70 38.66 -13.53
C VAL A 373 -1.47 39.53 -13.79
N LEU A 374 -0.29 38.93 -13.99
CA LEU A 374 0.95 39.68 -14.26
C LEU A 374 1.04 40.30 -15.67
N VAL A 375 0.18 39.90 -16.60
CA VAL A 375 0.14 40.40 -17.99
C VAL A 375 -1.02 41.38 -18.21
N LEU A 376 -2.02 41.38 -17.31
CA LEU A 376 -3.18 42.27 -17.36
C LEU A 376 -3.08 43.49 -16.41
N ASP A 377 -2.06 43.53 -15.56
CA ASP A 377 -1.52 44.75 -14.91
C ASP A 377 -0.35 45.30 -15.74
#